data_AF-A0A0D0E288-F1
#
_entry.id   AF-A0A0D0E288-F1
#
_cell.length_a   1.000
_cell.length_b   1.000
_cell.length_c   1.000
_cell.angle_alpha   90.00
_cell.angle_beta   90.00
_cell.angle_gamma   90.00
#
_symmetry.space_group_name_H-M   'P 1'
#
loop_
_entity.id
_entity.type
_entity.pdbx_description
1 polymer ?
#
loop_
_entity_poly.entity_id
_entity_poly.type
_entity_poly.pdbx_seq_one_letter_code
_entity_poly.pdbx_strand_id
1 'polypeptide(L)'
;MASLSSAEGDPGAWELASEPHVTRTTSRPSRSASYADMADDESSDSAAYTDGSSGGILVQGTFPSTERLRVRWAQPTKTIANNSDGRRRVGVKETKGEMTTAVLGKARDLPSGREGILMRVEYKGTCKGIWFPGVATMLGLDVGLEAKGSDVVWAPGEEMKWTVTGGTGYTGFDVGPPSTTVSRQPSLEFPAGMSSDSMLPAPSITTRHDSSSSTSSLLRAPLPGDHLPDYSFEGSPTSLIPSGTLSSISSMPLTSEGRSRGSSSSDAITPPSRPPAVPITIHVNMNDITPPSKNVFTFSIAGTILIIPRLRPHVASERAVQSGSGSDNDSDPVPIVLPRFSVLAADSETTSTIIRNESESATVEVYNISGDLRDAQTRRTVLQRSGMTRSGNDGGRIALRSVSRLTVPQRGAVEHVADNSRFSAKPGTSDRNKTTHSPLSLVPSLGGVMRRRRNGPLMISSVDVAVTPMMLRGVKYPNAHAVRVRLHAPCEADTDWLEFGLAQAASLLTPGPSDPSKRDGTQPSVDIVNVSVDGVPVRFESSAFAKQERNAMISLGPSLDQEIQSDWITWVRVHVGDQGGLVIVDYVVNEIDGQSPSKDLKGKAKEERNFDVLVPTFALPIGRLEVTVETPL
;
A
#
# COMPACT_ATOMS: atom_id res chain seq x y z
N MET A 1 -0.72 -58.00 7.77
CA MET A 1 -0.53 -57.29 9.05
C MET A 1 0.62 -56.32 8.86
N ALA A 2 0.34 -55.02 8.88
CA ALA A 2 1.35 -53.96 8.84
C ALA A 2 1.32 -53.24 10.21
N SER A 3 2.49 -53.05 10.81
CA SER A 3 2.66 -52.53 12.16
C SER A 3 2.35 -51.02 12.22
N LEU A 4 1.43 -50.62 13.10
CA LEU A 4 0.98 -49.22 13.28
C LEU A 4 1.68 -48.49 14.46
N SER A 5 2.77 -49.06 15.01
CA SER A 5 3.38 -48.59 16.27
C SER A 5 4.47 -47.51 16.13
N SER A 6 4.46 -46.68 15.08
CA SER A 6 5.46 -45.59 14.93
C SER A 6 4.86 -44.22 14.61
N ALA A 7 3.56 -44.03 14.88
CA ALA A 7 2.87 -42.74 14.69
C ALA A 7 2.56 -41.99 15.99
N GLU A 8 3.01 -42.48 17.15
CA GLU A 8 3.04 -41.69 18.38
C GLU A 8 4.26 -40.77 18.34
N GLY A 9 4.11 -39.65 17.61
CA GLY A 9 5.05 -38.55 17.67
C GLY A 9 5.06 -38.02 19.10
N ASP A 10 6.20 -38.20 19.78
CA ASP A 10 6.49 -37.65 21.11
C ASP A 10 5.92 -36.22 21.18
N PRO A 11 4.93 -35.94 22.06
CA PRO A 11 4.31 -34.63 22.15
C PRO A 11 5.41 -33.65 22.54
N GLY A 12 5.95 -32.95 21.55
CA GLY A 12 7.08 -32.06 21.76
C GLY A 12 6.83 -31.13 22.94
N ALA A 13 7.91 -30.71 23.59
CA ALA A 13 7.83 -29.72 24.66
C ALA A 13 7.18 -28.41 24.17
N TRP A 14 6.10 -27.97 24.84
CA TRP A 14 5.51 -26.63 24.70
C TRP A 14 6.58 -25.54 24.48
N GLU A 15 6.39 -24.67 23.50
CA GLU A 15 7.21 -23.48 23.35
C GLU A 15 6.78 -22.47 24.42
N LEU A 16 7.74 -21.85 25.12
CA LEU A 16 7.50 -20.79 26.10
C LEU A 16 8.38 -19.57 25.80
N ALA A 17 7.80 -18.39 25.77
CA ALA A 17 8.53 -17.12 25.73
C ALA A 17 8.04 -16.17 26.83
N SER A 18 8.97 -15.40 27.40
CA SER A 18 8.67 -14.38 28.40
C SER A 18 9.24 -13.03 27.99
N GLU A 19 8.54 -11.96 28.36
CA GLU A 19 9.01 -10.59 28.22
C GLU A 19 8.83 -9.87 29.58
N PRO A 20 9.91 -9.36 30.20
CA PRO A 20 11.31 -9.49 29.77
C PRO A 20 11.79 -10.96 29.72
N HIS A 21 12.84 -11.22 28.94
CA HIS A 21 13.38 -12.56 28.77
C HIS A 21 13.92 -13.10 30.10
N VAL A 22 13.48 -14.29 30.51
CA VAL A 22 13.98 -14.97 31.71
C VAL A 22 15.36 -15.55 31.42
N THR A 23 16.37 -15.07 32.14
CA THR A 23 17.72 -15.61 32.09
C THR A 23 17.70 -16.99 32.75
N ARG A 24 17.71 -18.05 31.93
CA ARG A 24 17.73 -19.43 32.43
C ARG A 24 19.10 -19.74 33.01
N THR A 25 19.17 -20.08 34.28
CA THR A 25 20.33 -20.77 34.85
C THR A 25 20.28 -22.21 34.35
N THR A 26 20.88 -22.49 33.19
CA THR A 26 21.09 -23.88 32.78
C THR A 26 22.20 -24.44 33.67
N SER A 27 21.84 -24.93 34.86
CA SER A 27 22.68 -25.88 35.57
C SER A 27 22.71 -27.14 34.71
N ARG A 28 23.59 -27.20 33.72
CA ARG A 28 24.00 -28.50 33.19
C ARG A 28 24.71 -29.17 34.36
N PRO A 29 24.18 -30.26 34.95
CA PRO A 29 24.97 -31.04 35.89
C PRO A 29 26.15 -31.57 35.06
N SER A 30 27.30 -30.92 35.18
CA SER A 30 28.56 -31.46 34.72
C SER A 30 28.78 -32.73 35.53
N ARG A 31 28.33 -33.87 34.99
CA ARG A 31 28.76 -35.19 35.42
C ARG A 31 30.22 -35.37 34.99
N SER A 32 31.12 -34.60 35.59
CA SER A 32 32.50 -35.03 35.77
C SER A 32 32.46 -36.03 36.92
N ALA A 33 32.20 -37.28 36.57
CA ALA A 33 32.48 -38.40 37.43
C ALA A 33 33.99 -38.42 37.71
N SER A 34 34.39 -38.14 38.94
CA SER A 34 35.63 -38.68 39.50
C SER A 34 35.34 -39.11 40.94
N TYR A 35 35.38 -40.43 41.10
CA TYR A 35 35.29 -41.20 42.34
C TYR A 35 36.09 -40.61 43.51
N ALA A 36 35.44 -40.52 44.68
CA ALA A 36 35.96 -40.71 46.05
C ALA A 36 34.84 -40.22 46.99
N ASP A 37 33.96 -41.07 47.51
CA ASP A 37 34.16 -41.95 48.67
C ASP A 37 34.35 -41.21 50.00
N MET A 38 33.61 -41.71 51.01
CA MET A 38 33.61 -41.40 52.44
C MET A 38 32.79 -40.19 52.93
N ALA A 39 31.57 -40.54 53.34
CA ALA A 39 31.00 -40.31 54.68
C ALA A 39 30.88 -38.87 55.23
N ASP A 40 29.63 -38.56 55.55
CA ASP A 40 29.17 -37.97 56.81
C ASP A 40 28.60 -36.54 56.77
N ASP A 41 27.48 -36.47 57.47
CA ASP A 41 26.83 -35.33 58.10
C ASP A 41 25.98 -34.33 57.29
N GLU A 42 24.91 -33.94 57.97
CA GLU A 42 23.62 -33.42 57.52
C GLU A 42 23.67 -32.16 56.64
N SER A 43 23.12 -32.25 55.43
CA SER A 43 22.69 -31.07 54.66
C SER A 43 21.25 -31.26 54.21
N SER A 44 20.36 -30.44 54.77
CA SER A 44 18.93 -30.41 54.48
C SER A 44 18.67 -29.86 53.07
N ASP A 45 18.83 -30.70 52.05
CA ASP A 45 18.47 -30.35 50.68
C ASP A 45 16.96 -30.45 50.46
N SER A 46 16.30 -29.29 50.43
CA SER A 46 14.89 -29.13 50.04
C SER A 46 14.65 -29.29 48.52
N ALA A 47 15.47 -30.08 47.82
CA ALA A 47 15.45 -30.23 46.37
C ALA A 47 14.62 -31.44 45.88
N ALA A 48 13.71 -31.96 46.70
CA ALA A 48 12.94 -33.18 46.40
C ALA A 48 11.67 -32.99 45.52
N TYR A 49 11.47 -31.83 44.88
CA TYR A 49 10.26 -31.56 44.08
C TYR A 49 10.40 -31.79 42.56
N THR A 50 11.53 -32.27 42.04
CA THR A 50 11.75 -32.33 40.58
C THR A 50 11.73 -33.71 39.93
N ASP A 51 11.65 -34.82 40.66
CA ASP A 51 11.69 -36.18 40.07
C ASP A 51 10.32 -36.88 39.96
N GLY A 52 9.23 -36.19 40.29
CA GLY A 52 7.86 -36.68 40.14
C GLY A 52 7.20 -36.24 38.83
N SER A 53 7.66 -36.79 37.71
CA SER A 53 7.09 -36.70 36.37
C SER A 53 5.54 -36.61 36.31
N SER A 54 5.03 -35.41 36.00
CA SER A 54 3.82 -35.26 35.18
C SER A 54 3.90 -33.99 34.31
N GLY A 55 4.64 -34.07 33.20
CA GLY A 55 4.37 -33.32 31.96
C GLY A 55 4.41 -31.78 31.95
N GLY A 56 4.91 -31.10 32.99
CA GLY A 56 5.00 -29.64 33.04
C GLY A 56 6.32 -29.08 32.55
N ILE A 57 6.31 -27.96 31.81
CA ILE A 57 7.51 -27.17 31.52
C ILE A 57 7.72 -26.16 32.64
N LEU A 58 8.74 -26.38 33.46
CA LEU A 58 9.19 -25.41 34.46
C LEU A 58 10.24 -24.49 33.83
N VAL A 59 10.00 -23.18 33.84
CA VAL A 59 11.01 -22.17 33.49
C VAL A 59 11.40 -21.43 34.76
N GLN A 60 12.60 -21.73 35.25
CA GLN A 60 13.21 -21.08 36.41
C GLN A 60 14.36 -20.18 35.94
N GLY A 61 14.42 -18.98 36.50
CA GLY A 61 15.46 -18.00 36.20
C GLY A 61 15.15 -16.64 36.81
N THR A 62 15.96 -15.66 36.47
CA THR A 62 15.79 -14.26 36.90
C THR A 62 15.54 -13.37 35.69
N PHE A 63 14.80 -12.28 35.89
CA PHE A 63 14.57 -11.27 34.88
C PHE A 63 14.79 -9.87 35.51
N PRO A 64 15.10 -8.84 34.71
CA PRO A 64 15.23 -7.47 35.21
C PRO A 64 13.96 -7.01 35.92
N SER A 65 14.08 -6.16 36.94
CA SER A 65 12.91 -5.58 37.61
C SER A 65 12.01 -4.87 36.58
N THR A 66 10.77 -5.33 36.44
CA THR A 66 9.79 -4.79 35.49
C THR A 66 8.41 -4.74 36.13
N GLU A 67 7.61 -3.75 35.76
CA GLU A 67 6.22 -3.61 36.26
C GLU A 67 5.27 -4.66 35.67
N ARG A 68 5.62 -5.19 34.48
CA ARG A 68 4.77 -6.12 33.75
C ARG A 68 5.59 -7.26 33.19
N LEU A 69 5.14 -8.48 33.48
CA LEU A 69 5.64 -9.71 32.90
C LEU A 69 4.59 -10.28 31.93
N ARG A 70 5.02 -10.59 30.70
CA ARG A 70 4.18 -11.21 29.67
C ARG A 70 4.72 -12.59 29.36
N VAL A 71 3.90 -13.62 29.53
CA VAL A 71 4.23 -15.00 29.19
C VAL A 71 3.38 -15.45 28.01
N ARG A 72 4.02 -16.08 27.03
CA ARG A 72 3.39 -16.72 25.88
C ARG A 72 3.77 -18.19 25.88
N TRP A 73 2.79 -19.07 25.70
CA TRP A 73 3.01 -20.50 25.54
C TRP A 73 2.23 -21.02 24.33
N ALA A 74 2.78 -22.03 23.66
CA ALA A 74 2.15 -22.66 22.51
C ALA A 74 2.58 -24.12 22.38
N GLN A 75 1.73 -24.94 21.75
CA GLN A 75 2.11 -26.30 21.37
C GLN A 75 3.28 -26.21 20.36
N PRO A 76 4.28 -27.11 20.40
CA PRO A 76 5.38 -27.02 19.46
C PRO A 76 4.88 -27.16 18.03
N THR A 77 5.16 -26.13 17.26
CA THR A 77 4.98 -26.17 15.81
C THR A 77 6.11 -27.01 15.24
N LYS A 78 5.80 -27.99 14.38
CA LYS A 78 6.82 -28.67 13.56
C LYS A 78 7.70 -27.59 12.96
N THR A 79 9.02 -27.70 13.10
CA THR A 79 10.00 -26.74 12.60
C THR A 79 9.77 -26.52 11.11
N ILE A 80 9.00 -25.48 10.77
CA ILE A 80 8.82 -25.04 9.39
C ILE A 80 10.20 -24.59 8.95
N ALA A 81 10.67 -25.08 7.80
CA ALA A 81 11.98 -24.75 7.25
C ALA A 81 12.20 -23.24 7.38
N ASN A 82 13.21 -22.85 8.16
CA ASN A 82 13.50 -21.45 8.41
C ASN A 82 13.73 -20.77 7.06
N ASN A 83 12.91 -19.76 6.77
CA ASN A 83 13.15 -18.89 5.63
C ASN A 83 14.51 -18.21 5.80
N SER A 84 15.09 -17.74 4.69
CA SER A 84 16.43 -17.14 4.67
C SER A 84 16.59 -15.92 5.59
N ASP A 85 15.49 -15.29 5.99
CA ASP A 85 15.45 -14.14 6.90
C ASP A 85 15.41 -14.54 8.39
N GLY A 86 15.29 -15.83 8.69
CA GLY A 86 15.21 -16.36 10.06
C GLY A 86 13.92 -15.98 10.81
N ARG A 87 12.95 -15.34 10.13
CA ARG A 87 11.69 -14.91 10.75
C ARG A 87 10.59 -15.94 10.49
N ARG A 88 9.78 -16.18 11.53
CA ARG A 88 8.58 -17.02 11.38
C ARG A 88 7.50 -16.21 10.65
N ARG A 89 6.75 -16.87 9.76
CA ARG A 89 5.69 -16.22 8.97
C ARG A 89 4.41 -16.11 9.76
N VAL A 90 3.75 -14.96 9.61
CA VAL A 90 2.46 -14.70 10.25
C VAL A 90 1.30 -15.17 9.35
N GLY A 91 0.23 -15.68 9.96
CA GLY A 91 -1.04 -15.91 9.29
C GLY A 91 -1.95 -14.69 9.39
N VAL A 92 -2.75 -14.43 8.35
CA VAL A 92 -3.68 -13.30 8.31
C VAL A 92 -5.07 -13.80 7.93
N LYS A 93 -6.08 -13.49 8.75
CA LYS A 93 -7.45 -13.93 8.45
C LYS A 93 -8.08 -13.14 7.30
N GLU A 94 -7.93 -11.82 7.31
CA GLU A 94 -8.55 -10.94 6.32
C GLU A 94 -7.59 -9.80 5.98
N THR A 95 -7.39 -9.57 4.69
CA THR A 95 -6.64 -8.42 4.17
C THR A 95 -7.55 -7.54 3.34
N LYS A 96 -7.57 -6.25 3.65
CA LYS A 96 -8.16 -5.21 2.81
C LYS A 96 -7.05 -4.34 2.24
N GLY A 97 -6.95 -4.30 0.92
CA GLY A 97 -5.99 -3.51 0.18
C GLY A 97 -6.66 -2.33 -0.53
N GLU A 98 -5.95 -1.22 -0.62
CA GLU A 98 -6.23 -0.12 -1.53
C GLU A 98 -4.98 0.15 -2.36
N MET A 99 -5.09 0.09 -3.68
CA MET A 99 -3.99 0.27 -4.60
C MET A 99 -4.25 1.47 -5.52
N THR A 100 -3.38 2.47 -5.50
CA THR A 100 -3.41 3.58 -6.44
C THR A 100 -2.34 3.37 -7.50
N THR A 101 -2.73 3.38 -8.76
CA THR A 101 -1.84 3.26 -9.92
C THR A 101 -1.91 4.54 -10.74
N ALA A 102 -0.85 5.34 -10.74
CA ALA A 102 -0.72 6.52 -11.57
C ALA A 102 0.08 6.17 -12.83
N VAL A 103 -0.57 6.29 -13.99
CA VAL A 103 0.04 6.05 -15.30
C VAL A 103 0.77 7.31 -15.74
N LEU A 104 2.10 7.22 -15.82
CA LEU A 104 2.97 8.36 -16.13
C LEU A 104 3.22 8.48 -17.65
N GLY A 105 3.19 7.37 -18.38
CA GLY A 105 3.38 7.36 -19.83
C GLY A 105 3.91 6.03 -20.34
N LYS A 106 4.65 6.08 -21.45
CA LYS A 106 5.43 4.94 -21.97
C LYS A 106 6.90 5.17 -21.69
N ALA A 107 7.62 4.09 -21.40
CA ALA A 107 9.07 4.10 -21.29
C ALA A 107 9.66 2.82 -21.90
N ARG A 108 10.95 2.87 -22.25
CA ARG A 108 11.67 1.75 -22.83
C ARG A 108 12.59 1.14 -21.78
N ASP A 109 12.51 -0.16 -21.62
CA ASP A 109 13.45 -0.90 -20.79
C ASP A 109 14.83 -0.93 -21.47
N LEU A 110 15.86 -0.47 -20.78
CA LEU A 110 17.22 -0.35 -21.33
C LEU A 110 17.80 -1.70 -21.77
N PRO A 111 17.77 -2.78 -20.95
CA PRO A 111 18.32 -4.08 -21.34
C PRO A 111 17.51 -4.80 -22.41
N SER A 112 16.18 -4.84 -22.33
CA SER A 112 15.37 -5.58 -23.32
C SER A 112 14.99 -4.76 -24.55
N GLY A 113 15.12 -3.43 -24.51
CA GLY A 113 14.67 -2.54 -25.58
C GLY A 113 13.16 -2.58 -25.82
N ARG A 114 12.37 -3.21 -24.93
CA ARG A 114 10.92 -3.32 -25.06
C ARG A 114 10.27 -2.09 -24.45
N GLU A 115 9.22 -1.62 -25.10
CA GLU A 115 8.38 -0.53 -24.59
C GLU A 115 7.35 -1.09 -23.60
N GLY A 116 7.11 -0.35 -22.53
CA GLY A 116 6.13 -0.67 -21.50
C GLY A 116 5.41 0.56 -20.98
N ILE A 117 4.45 0.34 -20.08
CA ILE A 117 3.74 1.42 -19.39
C ILE A 117 4.52 1.79 -18.12
N LEU A 118 4.94 3.04 -18.04
CA LEU A 118 5.56 3.63 -16.85
C LEU A 118 4.47 3.97 -15.84
N MET A 119 4.60 3.43 -14.62
CA MET A 119 3.55 3.49 -13.61
C MET A 119 4.13 3.72 -12.22
N ARG A 120 3.57 4.69 -11.49
CA ARG A 120 3.79 4.83 -10.05
C ARG A 120 2.68 4.06 -9.32
N VAL A 121 3.08 3.18 -8.41
CA VAL A 121 2.15 2.37 -7.62
C VAL A 121 2.28 2.71 -6.15
N GLU A 122 1.14 2.79 -5.47
CA GLU A 122 1.03 2.93 -4.02
C GLU A 122 -0.02 1.94 -3.53
N TYR A 123 0.34 1.09 -2.58
CA TYR A 123 -0.53 0.11 -1.98
C TYR A 123 -0.63 0.34 -0.49
N LYS A 124 -1.85 0.35 0.05
CA LYS A 124 -2.14 0.41 1.49
C LYS A 124 -2.85 -0.87 1.89
N GLY A 125 -2.20 -1.67 2.71
CA GLY A 125 -2.73 -2.93 3.23
C GLY A 125 -3.22 -2.78 4.66
N THR A 126 -4.40 -3.32 4.96
CA THR A 126 -4.94 -3.49 6.32
C THR A 126 -5.19 -4.98 6.56
N CYS A 127 -4.36 -5.58 7.39
CA CYS A 127 -4.45 -6.99 7.79
C CYS A 127 -5.16 -7.10 9.13
N LYS A 128 -6.21 -7.92 9.21
CA LYS A 128 -7.00 -8.19 10.41
C LYS A 128 -6.86 -9.65 10.82
N GLY A 129 -6.91 -9.87 12.13
CA GLY A 129 -6.80 -11.21 12.69
C GLY A 129 -5.42 -11.80 12.37
N ILE A 130 -4.37 -11.01 12.57
CA ILE A 130 -3.00 -11.49 12.50
C ILE A 130 -2.75 -12.48 13.62
N TRP A 131 -2.19 -13.63 13.29
CA TRP A 131 -1.98 -14.72 14.22
C TRP A 131 -0.72 -15.53 13.89
N PHE A 132 -0.14 -16.14 14.91
CA PHE A 132 0.97 -17.07 14.78
C PHE A 132 0.76 -18.21 15.78
N PRO A 133 0.85 -19.49 15.38
CA PRO A 133 0.54 -20.62 16.26
C PRO A 133 1.59 -20.90 17.33
N GLY A 134 2.75 -20.23 17.32
CA GLY A 134 3.82 -20.40 18.31
C GLY A 134 4.02 -19.18 19.21
N VAL A 135 5.14 -19.13 19.93
CA VAL A 135 5.43 -18.04 20.90
C VAL A 135 6.20 -16.85 20.30
N ALA A 136 6.66 -16.95 19.06
CA ALA A 136 7.44 -15.91 18.41
C ALA A 136 6.66 -14.58 18.30
N THR A 137 7.32 -13.48 18.65
CA THR A 137 6.72 -12.14 18.63
C THR A 137 7.20 -11.30 17.44
N MET A 138 8.42 -11.56 16.97
CA MET A 138 9.02 -10.94 15.78
C MET A 138 8.76 -11.85 14.58
N LEU A 139 7.83 -11.43 13.74
CA LEU A 139 7.33 -12.20 12.61
C LEU A 139 7.63 -11.52 11.28
N GLY A 140 7.47 -12.26 10.19
CA GLY A 140 7.50 -11.77 8.82
C GLY A 140 6.13 -11.92 8.14
N LEU A 141 5.71 -10.89 7.41
CA LEU A 141 4.51 -10.87 6.57
C LEU A 141 4.94 -10.69 5.12
N ASP A 142 4.70 -11.69 4.28
CA ASP A 142 5.13 -11.63 2.88
C ASP A 142 4.05 -11.04 1.98
N VAL A 143 4.44 -10.04 1.19
CA VAL A 143 3.61 -9.32 0.23
C VAL A 143 4.25 -9.44 -1.15
N GLY A 144 3.53 -10.02 -2.11
CA GLY A 144 3.98 -10.20 -3.48
C GLY A 144 3.33 -9.19 -4.43
N LEU A 145 4.04 -8.83 -5.51
CA LEU A 145 3.47 -8.08 -6.64
C LEU A 145 3.19 -9.05 -7.79
N GLU A 146 1.90 -9.29 -8.06
CA GLU A 146 1.47 -10.15 -9.16
C GLU A 146 1.21 -9.34 -10.43
N ALA A 147 1.85 -9.70 -11.54
CA ALA A 147 1.62 -9.09 -12.85
C ALA A 147 1.26 -10.15 -13.90
N LYS A 148 -0.04 -10.37 -14.10
CA LYS A 148 -0.53 -11.43 -14.98
C LYS A 148 -0.27 -11.09 -16.44
N GLY A 149 0.60 -11.86 -17.09
CA GLY A 149 0.90 -11.71 -18.53
C GLY A 149 1.84 -10.54 -18.87
N SER A 150 2.51 -9.97 -17.87
CA SER A 150 3.48 -8.89 -18.05
C SER A 150 4.74 -9.15 -17.23
N ASP A 151 5.85 -8.62 -17.71
CA ASP A 151 7.07 -8.46 -16.92
C ASP A 151 7.02 -7.11 -16.19
N VAL A 152 7.52 -7.08 -14.96
CA VAL A 152 7.65 -5.84 -14.19
C VAL A 152 9.13 -5.63 -13.90
N VAL A 153 9.63 -4.48 -14.33
CA VAL A 153 10.98 -4.02 -14.07
C VAL A 153 10.94 -2.66 -13.38
N TRP A 154 12.04 -2.24 -12.76
CA TRP A 154 12.11 -0.89 -12.19
C TRP A 154 12.05 0.16 -13.29
N ALA A 155 11.44 1.31 -12.97
CA ALA A 155 11.37 2.42 -13.90
C ALA A 155 12.78 2.97 -14.23
N PRO A 156 13.10 3.22 -15.51
CA PRO A 156 14.38 3.80 -15.89
C PRO A 156 14.48 5.25 -15.38
N GLY A 157 15.60 5.59 -14.75
CA GLY A 157 15.87 6.93 -14.21
C GLY A 157 15.28 7.20 -12.82
N GLU A 158 14.53 6.26 -12.25
CA GLU A 158 13.95 6.34 -10.91
C GLU A 158 14.72 5.48 -9.91
N GLU A 159 14.48 5.68 -8.61
CA GLU A 159 15.07 4.84 -7.57
C GLU A 159 14.56 3.39 -7.66
N MET A 160 15.48 2.44 -7.82
CA MET A 160 15.16 1.00 -7.96
C MET A 160 14.90 0.34 -6.60
N LYS A 161 13.98 0.89 -5.80
CA LYS A 161 13.65 0.38 -4.47
C LYS A 161 12.17 0.55 -4.14
N TRP A 162 11.68 -0.32 -3.28
CA TRP A 162 10.38 -0.13 -2.63
C TRP A 162 10.52 0.80 -1.43
N THR A 163 9.58 1.71 -1.27
CA THR A 163 9.38 2.47 -0.03
C THR A 163 8.28 1.79 0.77
N VAL A 164 8.63 1.22 1.92
CA VAL A 164 7.69 0.51 2.79
C VAL A 164 7.58 1.25 4.12
N THR A 165 6.34 1.54 4.52
CA THR A 165 6.04 2.08 5.85
C THR A 165 4.96 1.24 6.51
N GLY A 166 4.86 1.31 7.83
CA GLY A 166 3.87 0.54 8.57
C GLY A 166 3.40 1.23 9.84
N GLY A 167 2.22 0.82 10.30
CA GLY A 167 1.62 1.31 11.53
C GLY A 167 2.17 0.61 12.77
N THR A 168 1.34 0.54 13.82
CA THR A 168 1.69 -0.11 15.09
C THR A 168 2.16 -1.55 14.89
N GLY A 169 3.36 -1.87 15.41
CA GLY A 169 4.01 -3.17 15.26
C GLY A 169 4.88 -3.31 14.01
N TYR A 170 5.03 -2.28 13.17
CA TYR A 170 6.00 -2.30 12.09
C TYR A 170 7.42 -2.10 12.61
N THR A 171 8.36 -2.98 12.23
CA THR A 171 9.77 -2.88 12.64
C THR A 171 10.75 -2.90 11.47
N GLY A 172 10.29 -2.63 10.25
CA GLY A 172 11.10 -2.64 9.03
C GLY A 172 10.64 -3.66 7.99
N PHE A 173 11.45 -3.86 6.95
CA PHE A 173 11.15 -4.79 5.87
C PHE A 173 12.45 -5.28 5.23
N ASP A 174 12.36 -6.43 4.57
CA ASP A 174 13.40 -6.98 3.70
C ASP A 174 12.77 -7.36 2.35
N VAL A 175 13.51 -7.23 1.26
CA VAL A 175 13.10 -7.79 -0.04
C VAL A 175 13.80 -9.14 -0.16
N GLY A 176 13.04 -10.24 -0.20
CA GLY A 176 13.58 -11.60 -0.13
C GLY A 176 14.65 -11.90 -1.19
N PRO A 177 15.46 -12.97 -1.04
CA PRO A 177 16.30 -13.43 -2.13
C PRO A 177 15.42 -13.70 -3.36
N PRO A 178 15.90 -13.47 -4.59
CA PRO A 178 15.12 -13.78 -5.78
C PRO A 178 14.65 -15.23 -5.64
N SER A 179 13.32 -15.43 -5.62
CA SER A 179 12.77 -16.77 -5.55
C SER A 179 13.45 -17.55 -6.67
N THR A 180 14.24 -18.57 -6.33
CA THR A 180 14.72 -19.48 -7.34
C THR A 180 13.47 -20.01 -7.99
N THR A 181 13.23 -19.58 -9.24
CA THR A 181 12.14 -20.12 -10.02
C THR A 181 12.34 -21.62 -9.92
N VAL A 182 11.34 -22.31 -9.35
CA VAL A 182 11.32 -23.77 -9.34
C VAL A 182 11.21 -24.14 -10.80
N SER A 183 12.35 -24.13 -11.48
CA SER A 183 12.53 -24.70 -12.79
C SER A 183 12.06 -26.11 -12.60
N ARG A 184 10.88 -26.43 -13.16
CA ARG A 184 10.43 -27.80 -13.28
C ARG A 184 11.65 -28.52 -13.84
N GLN A 185 12.23 -29.44 -13.06
CA GLN A 185 13.28 -30.29 -13.58
C GLN A 185 12.76 -30.79 -14.92
N PRO A 186 13.48 -30.55 -16.03
CA PRO A 186 13.05 -31.06 -17.33
C PRO A 186 12.91 -32.56 -17.14
N SER A 187 11.66 -33.04 -17.13
CA SER A 187 11.35 -34.44 -16.99
C SER A 187 11.99 -35.13 -18.18
N LEU A 188 13.01 -35.95 -17.92
CA LEU A 188 13.69 -36.89 -18.81
C LEU A 188 13.09 -36.90 -20.23
N GLU A 189 13.57 -36.00 -21.09
CA GLU A 189 13.29 -36.08 -22.51
C GLU A 189 14.02 -37.33 -23.04
N PHE A 190 13.25 -38.31 -23.49
CA PHE A 190 13.78 -39.49 -24.16
C PHE A 190 14.58 -39.04 -25.39
N PRO A 191 15.78 -39.60 -25.65
CA PRO A 191 16.55 -39.23 -26.82
C PRO A 191 15.77 -39.56 -28.09
N ALA A 192 15.58 -38.55 -28.93
CA ALA A 192 15.01 -38.68 -30.25
C ALA A 192 15.80 -39.71 -31.06
N GLY A 193 15.14 -40.82 -31.42
CA GLY A 193 15.67 -41.83 -32.32
C GLY A 193 15.94 -41.21 -33.68
N MET A 194 17.19 -41.32 -34.12
CA MET A 194 17.63 -41.05 -35.48
C MET A 194 16.71 -41.82 -36.45
N SER A 195 15.95 -41.11 -37.26
CA SER A 195 15.15 -41.71 -38.34
C SER A 195 15.71 -41.21 -39.66
N SER A 196 16.46 -42.10 -40.29
CA SER A 196 17.00 -42.02 -41.63
C SER A 196 15.88 -41.99 -42.68
N ASP A 197 16.14 -41.19 -43.73
CA ASP A 197 15.54 -41.23 -45.05
C ASP A 197 15.13 -42.63 -45.51
N SER A 198 13.86 -42.79 -45.89
CA SER A 198 13.45 -43.69 -46.96
C SER A 198 12.07 -43.33 -47.49
N MET A 199 12.05 -42.93 -48.75
CA MET A 199 10.88 -42.69 -49.59
C MET A 199 10.03 -43.95 -49.73
N LEU A 200 8.69 -43.83 -49.67
CA LEU A 200 7.73 -44.48 -50.58
C LEU A 200 6.34 -43.80 -50.48
N PRO A 201 5.56 -43.68 -51.58
CA PRO A 201 4.29 -42.95 -51.59
C PRO A 201 3.02 -43.85 -51.54
N ALA A 202 1.93 -43.23 -51.06
CA ALA A 202 0.49 -43.54 -51.26
C ALA A 202 -0.17 -44.63 -50.38
N PRO A 203 -1.53 -44.69 -50.27
CA PRO A 203 -2.55 -43.62 -50.23
C PRO A 203 -3.54 -43.71 -49.03
N SER A 204 -4.32 -42.65 -48.89
CA SER A 204 -5.53 -42.42 -48.08
C SER A 204 -6.36 -43.63 -47.59
N ILE A 205 -6.63 -43.68 -46.28
CA ILE A 205 -7.88 -44.23 -45.72
C ILE A 205 -8.32 -43.40 -44.49
N THR A 206 -9.55 -42.88 -44.58
CA THR A 206 -10.34 -42.32 -43.49
C THR A 206 -10.87 -43.42 -42.56
N THR A 207 -10.62 -43.35 -41.26
CA THR A 207 -11.44 -44.07 -40.26
C THR A 207 -11.52 -43.31 -38.94
N ARG A 208 -12.75 -42.99 -38.57
CA ARG A 208 -13.20 -42.66 -37.22
C ARG A 208 -12.90 -43.82 -36.28
N HIS A 209 -12.49 -43.53 -35.04
CA HIS A 209 -12.72 -44.43 -33.92
C HIS A 209 -13.01 -43.61 -32.65
N ASP A 210 -14.25 -43.74 -32.19
CA ASP A 210 -14.66 -43.49 -30.82
C ASP A 210 -14.20 -44.66 -29.93
N SER A 211 -13.98 -44.31 -28.66
CA SER A 211 -14.13 -45.14 -27.44
C SER A 211 -12.86 -45.66 -26.74
N SER A 212 -12.86 -45.35 -25.44
CA SER A 212 -12.67 -46.28 -24.31
C SER A 212 -11.30 -46.37 -23.64
N SER A 213 -11.28 -45.86 -22.40
CA SER A 213 -10.80 -46.50 -21.16
C SER A 213 -9.60 -47.44 -21.26
N SER A 214 -8.52 -47.09 -20.58
CA SER A 214 -7.53 -48.06 -20.11
C SER A 214 -6.95 -47.63 -18.76
N THR A 215 -7.25 -48.46 -17.76
CA THR A 215 -6.67 -48.52 -16.43
C THR A 215 -5.21 -48.97 -16.52
N SER A 216 -4.26 -48.13 -16.13
CA SER A 216 -2.86 -48.53 -16.01
C SER A 216 -2.58 -49.14 -14.63
N SER A 217 -2.22 -50.42 -14.63
CA SER A 217 -1.78 -51.18 -13.47
C SER A 217 -0.34 -50.82 -13.08
N LEU A 218 -0.11 -50.52 -11.79
CA LEU A 218 1.20 -50.19 -11.19
C LEU A 218 1.88 -51.40 -10.52
N LEU A 219 1.84 -52.58 -11.13
CA LEU A 219 2.52 -53.76 -10.59
C LEU A 219 3.43 -54.37 -11.63
N ARG A 220 4.62 -53.78 -11.76
CA ARG A 220 5.88 -54.35 -12.28
C ARG A 220 6.93 -53.23 -12.35
N ALA A 221 7.34 -52.71 -11.19
CA ALA A 221 8.60 -51.99 -11.10
C ALA A 221 9.69 -53.02 -10.75
N PRO A 222 10.74 -53.19 -11.58
CA PRO A 222 11.87 -54.05 -11.23
C PRO A 222 12.62 -53.44 -10.02
N LEU A 223 12.94 -54.29 -9.05
CA LEU A 223 13.76 -53.92 -7.90
C LEU A 223 15.15 -53.43 -8.40
N PRO A 224 15.70 -52.34 -7.87
CA PRO A 224 17.07 -51.93 -8.19
C PRO A 224 18.05 -53.03 -7.76
N GLY A 225 18.90 -53.47 -8.70
CA GLY A 225 19.88 -54.52 -8.49
C GLY A 225 20.97 -54.14 -7.48
N ASP A 226 21.37 -55.15 -6.70
CA ASP A 226 22.40 -55.17 -5.66
C ASP A 226 23.82 -54.91 -6.19
N HIS A 227 24.15 -53.66 -6.51
CA HIS A 227 25.53 -53.24 -6.75
C HIS A 227 25.87 -52.00 -5.93
N LEU A 228 25.91 -52.16 -4.60
CA LEU A 228 26.61 -51.24 -3.72
C LEU A 228 28.08 -51.66 -3.65
N PRO A 229 29.05 -50.83 -4.10
CA PRO A 229 30.44 -51.00 -3.72
C PRO A 229 30.60 -50.70 -2.22
N ASP A 230 31.32 -51.58 -1.52
CA ASP A 230 31.69 -51.47 -0.12
C ASP A 230 32.38 -50.12 0.16
N TYR A 231 31.64 -49.15 0.68
CA TYR A 231 32.21 -47.90 1.16
C TYR A 231 32.74 -48.09 2.58
N SER A 232 34.07 -48.22 2.65
CA SER A 232 34.92 -48.18 3.84
C SER A 232 34.51 -47.07 4.81
N PHE A 233 34.10 -47.49 6.02
CA PHE A 233 34.12 -46.66 7.22
C PHE A 233 35.31 -47.08 8.07
N GLU A 234 36.47 -46.47 7.85
CA GLU A 234 37.55 -46.56 8.84
C GLU A 234 38.37 -45.27 8.87
N GLY A 235 38.28 -44.57 10.01
CA GLY A 235 39.30 -43.62 10.46
C GLY A 235 39.01 -42.13 10.28
N SER A 236 38.35 -41.51 11.27
CA SER A 236 38.82 -40.25 11.89
C SER A 236 38.00 -39.92 13.15
N PRO A 237 38.61 -39.86 14.35
CA PRO A 237 37.93 -39.49 15.57
C PRO A 237 37.91 -37.97 15.70
N THR A 238 36.82 -37.33 15.29
CA THR A 238 36.54 -35.95 15.67
C THR A 238 35.35 -35.97 16.63
N SER A 239 35.69 -35.72 17.89
CA SER A 239 34.82 -35.50 19.05
C SER A 239 33.36 -35.16 18.73
N LEU A 240 32.47 -36.06 19.16
CA LEU A 240 31.06 -35.81 19.40
C LEU A 240 30.92 -34.66 20.42
N ILE A 241 30.50 -33.48 19.95
CA ILE A 241 29.93 -32.44 20.81
C ILE A 241 28.43 -32.78 20.94
N PRO A 242 27.89 -32.97 22.16
CA PRO A 242 26.47 -33.25 22.34
C PRO A 242 25.65 -31.99 22.08
N SER A 243 24.50 -32.19 21.44
CA SER A 243 23.42 -31.22 21.19
C SER A 243 23.37 -30.09 22.21
N GLY A 244 23.89 -28.94 21.79
CA GLY A 244 23.77 -27.66 22.46
C GLY A 244 22.37 -27.11 22.29
N THR A 245 21.55 -27.24 23.33
CA THR A 245 20.46 -26.34 23.71
C THR A 245 20.50 -24.99 23.00
N LEU A 246 19.45 -24.72 22.21
CA LEU A 246 19.16 -23.47 21.53
C LEU A 246 19.06 -22.32 22.54
N SER A 247 20.17 -21.64 22.77
CA SER A 247 20.24 -20.34 23.45
C SER A 247 20.94 -19.35 22.52
N SER A 248 20.45 -19.21 21.29
CA SER A 248 20.92 -18.17 20.38
C SER A 248 20.12 -16.90 20.65
N ILE A 249 20.66 -16.12 21.58
CA ILE A 249 20.80 -14.66 21.48
C ILE A 249 20.12 -14.04 20.25
N SER A 250 19.08 -13.26 20.55
CA SER A 250 18.61 -12.12 19.80
C SER A 250 19.74 -11.10 19.59
N SER A 251 20.66 -11.36 18.67
CA SER A 251 21.30 -10.27 17.95
C SER A 251 20.28 -9.80 16.92
N MET A 252 19.68 -8.63 17.15
CA MET A 252 19.06 -7.88 16.06
C MET A 252 20.04 -7.90 14.89
N PRO A 253 19.64 -8.26 13.66
CA PRO A 253 20.45 -7.86 12.52
C PRO A 253 20.43 -6.33 12.55
N LEU A 254 21.55 -5.74 12.97
CA LEU A 254 21.91 -4.40 12.54
C LEU A 254 21.73 -4.44 11.02
N THR A 255 20.73 -3.70 10.55
CA THR A 255 20.57 -3.38 9.13
C THR A 255 21.96 -3.12 8.57
N SER A 256 22.32 -3.82 7.52
CA SER A 256 23.66 -3.96 6.96
C SER A 256 24.22 -2.67 6.31
N GLU A 257 24.01 -1.51 6.93
CA GLU A 257 24.80 -0.29 6.71
C GLU A 257 26.00 -0.19 7.69
N GLY A 258 26.36 -1.31 8.32
CA GLY A 258 27.53 -1.44 9.18
C GLY A 258 28.83 -1.56 8.38
N ARG A 259 29.49 -0.42 8.17
CA ARG A 259 30.90 -0.28 7.75
C ARG A 259 31.82 -1.29 8.45
N SER A 260 32.18 -2.37 7.76
CA SER A 260 33.40 -3.12 8.03
C SER A 260 34.59 -2.30 7.54
N ARG A 261 35.26 -1.64 8.49
CA ARG A 261 36.58 -1.03 8.27
C ARG A 261 37.60 -2.15 8.04
N GLY A 262 38.14 -2.23 6.83
CA GLY A 262 39.44 -2.85 6.59
C GLY A 262 39.48 -3.83 5.42
N SER A 263 39.53 -3.30 4.19
CA SER A 263 40.62 -3.60 3.22
C SER A 263 40.27 -2.99 1.85
N SER A 264 41.07 -2.00 1.46
CA SER A 264 41.52 -1.66 0.10
C SER A 264 40.70 -2.12 -1.12
N SER A 265 40.13 -1.11 -1.80
CA SER A 265 40.15 -0.92 -3.26
C SER A 265 39.84 -2.12 -4.18
N SER A 266 38.59 -2.22 -4.61
CA SER A 266 38.23 -2.43 -6.02
C SER A 266 36.74 -2.08 -6.17
N ASP A 267 36.36 -1.57 -7.34
CA ASP A 267 35.06 -0.98 -7.69
C ASP A 267 33.88 -1.40 -6.82
N ALA A 268 33.23 -0.41 -6.21
CA ALA A 268 31.97 -0.57 -5.49
C ALA A 268 30.87 -0.97 -6.48
N ILE A 269 30.84 -2.24 -6.84
CA ILE A 269 29.76 -2.89 -7.57
C ILE A 269 28.52 -2.70 -6.71
N THR A 270 27.69 -1.73 -7.10
CA THR A 270 26.37 -1.55 -6.50
C THR A 270 25.67 -2.90 -6.63
N PRO A 271 25.19 -3.52 -5.52
CA PRO A 271 24.60 -4.84 -5.58
C PRO A 271 23.48 -4.84 -6.63
N PRO A 272 23.38 -5.88 -7.48
CA PRO A 272 22.39 -5.91 -8.54
C PRO A 272 21.00 -5.64 -7.97
N SER A 273 20.32 -4.62 -8.50
CA SER A 273 19.00 -4.24 -8.03
C SER A 273 18.03 -5.41 -8.21
N ARG A 274 17.35 -5.80 -7.12
CA ARG A 274 16.43 -6.93 -7.13
C ARG A 274 15.19 -6.54 -7.94
N PRO A 275 14.61 -7.43 -8.78
CA PRO A 275 13.45 -7.08 -9.55
C PRO A 275 12.23 -6.77 -8.66
N PRO A 276 11.33 -5.86 -9.07
CA PRO A 276 10.20 -5.42 -8.27
C PRO A 276 9.18 -6.54 -7.97
N ALA A 277 9.19 -7.63 -8.75
CA ALA A 277 8.32 -8.79 -8.56
C ALA A 277 8.75 -9.71 -7.40
N VAL A 278 9.91 -9.48 -6.79
CA VAL A 278 10.37 -10.27 -5.63
C VAL A 278 9.51 -9.95 -4.40
N PRO A 279 9.00 -10.96 -3.67
CA PRO A 279 8.21 -10.71 -2.47
C PRO A 279 8.93 -9.85 -1.43
N ILE A 280 8.16 -8.96 -0.82
CA ILE A 280 8.58 -8.06 0.25
C ILE A 280 8.15 -8.70 1.57
N THR A 281 9.10 -8.94 2.47
CA THR A 281 8.82 -9.37 3.83
C THR A 281 8.74 -8.14 4.73
N ILE A 282 7.56 -7.89 5.29
CA ILE A 282 7.32 -6.84 6.29
C ILE A 282 7.55 -7.43 7.68
N HIS A 283 8.34 -6.75 8.50
CA HIS A 283 8.64 -7.17 9.86
C HIS A 283 7.54 -6.69 10.81
N VAL A 284 6.93 -7.65 11.51
CA VAL A 284 5.80 -7.41 12.41
C VAL A 284 6.18 -7.81 13.83
N ASN A 285 6.09 -6.87 14.77
CA ASN A 285 6.20 -7.10 16.20
C ASN A 285 4.81 -7.23 16.81
N MET A 286 4.44 -8.47 17.14
CA MET A 286 3.18 -8.79 17.81
C MET A 286 3.07 -8.27 19.24
N ASN A 287 4.14 -7.72 19.83
CA ASN A 287 4.06 -7.13 21.17
C ASN A 287 3.38 -5.77 21.16
N ASP A 288 3.49 -5.03 20.06
CA ASP A 288 2.96 -3.67 19.90
C ASP A 288 1.52 -3.71 19.40
N ILE A 289 1.11 -4.81 18.77
CA ILE A 289 -0.27 -5.06 18.37
C ILE A 289 -1.07 -5.43 19.63
N THR A 290 -1.61 -4.42 20.30
CA THR A 290 -2.32 -4.59 21.57
C THR A 290 -3.57 -5.47 21.43
N PRO A 291 -3.73 -6.53 22.24
CA PRO A 291 -5.01 -7.22 22.40
C PRO A 291 -6.02 -6.23 23.00
N PRO A 292 -7.25 -6.06 22.46
CA PRO A 292 -8.29 -7.03 22.79
C PRO A 292 -9.44 -7.27 21.76
N SER A 293 -9.42 -6.81 20.50
CA SER A 293 -10.55 -7.20 19.59
C SER A 293 -10.33 -7.22 18.08
N LYS A 294 -9.21 -6.74 17.50
CA LYS A 294 -9.09 -6.74 16.03
C LYS A 294 -7.74 -7.12 15.42
N ASN A 295 -6.66 -7.27 16.20
CA ASN A 295 -5.29 -7.58 15.71
C ASN A 295 -5.04 -6.97 14.32
N VAL A 296 -5.19 -5.65 14.24
CA VAL A 296 -5.11 -4.91 12.98
C VAL A 296 -3.70 -4.40 12.81
N PHE A 297 -3.12 -4.68 11.66
CA PHE A 297 -1.86 -4.12 11.22
C PHE A 297 -2.07 -3.42 9.89
N THR A 298 -1.50 -2.24 9.76
CA THR A 298 -1.57 -1.45 8.53
C THR A 298 -0.17 -1.22 7.99
N PHE A 299 -0.03 -1.20 6.67
CA PHE A 299 1.22 -0.90 6.00
C PHE A 299 0.99 -0.23 4.65
N SER A 300 2.01 0.43 4.12
CA SER A 300 2.03 0.92 2.76
C SER A 300 3.31 0.56 2.01
N ILE A 301 3.17 0.32 0.70
CA ILE A 301 4.26 -0.01 -0.23
C ILE A 301 4.12 0.93 -1.43
N ALA A 302 5.17 1.66 -1.76
CA ALA A 302 5.18 2.57 -2.90
C ALA A 302 6.44 2.41 -3.75
N GLY A 303 6.32 2.60 -5.06
CA GLY A 303 7.44 2.56 -6.00
C GLY A 303 7.03 2.88 -7.43
N THR A 304 8.01 3.08 -8.30
CA THR A 304 7.79 3.36 -9.73
C THR A 304 8.32 2.20 -10.56
N ILE A 305 7.44 1.61 -11.37
CA ILE A 305 7.70 0.40 -12.13
C ILE A 305 7.41 0.62 -13.62
N LEU A 306 8.04 -0.20 -14.45
CA LEU A 306 7.76 -0.32 -15.87
C LEU A 306 7.12 -1.68 -16.14
N ILE A 307 5.91 -1.66 -16.70
CA ILE A 307 5.13 -2.85 -16.99
C ILE A 307 5.26 -3.16 -18.48
N ILE A 308 5.93 -4.26 -18.81
CA ILE A 308 6.20 -4.68 -20.19
C ILE A 308 5.27 -5.85 -20.51
N PRO A 309 4.37 -5.73 -21.52
CA PRO A 309 3.54 -6.86 -21.92
C PRO A 309 4.41 -8.04 -22.36
N ARG A 310 4.11 -9.25 -21.87
CA ARG A 310 4.73 -10.46 -22.43
C ARG A 310 4.12 -10.70 -23.79
N LEU A 311 4.95 -10.63 -24.83
CA LEU A 311 4.59 -11.14 -26.13
C LEU A 311 4.31 -12.63 -25.96
N ARG A 312 3.05 -13.03 -26.13
CA ARG A 312 2.76 -14.45 -26.28
C ARG A 312 3.51 -14.89 -27.52
N PRO A 313 4.37 -15.93 -27.47
CA PRO A 313 4.93 -16.51 -28.67
C PRO A 313 3.74 -16.96 -29.50
N HIS A 314 3.39 -16.13 -30.48
CA HIS A 314 2.26 -16.42 -31.35
C HIS A 314 2.63 -17.74 -32.00
N VAL A 315 1.86 -18.80 -31.72
CA VAL A 315 2.00 -20.07 -32.41
C VAL A 315 1.99 -19.69 -33.88
N ALA A 316 3.11 -19.95 -34.56
CA ALA A 316 3.36 -19.55 -35.94
C ALA A 316 2.32 -20.26 -36.81
N SER A 317 1.12 -19.71 -36.87
CA SER A 317 0.14 -20.04 -37.88
C SER A 317 0.65 -19.34 -39.13
N GLU A 318 1.56 -20.02 -39.80
CA GLU A 318 1.99 -19.76 -41.16
C GLU A 318 0.78 -19.37 -42.01
N ARG A 319 0.95 -18.30 -42.82
CA ARG A 319 0.01 -17.69 -43.77
C ARG A 319 -0.70 -16.43 -43.27
N ALA A 320 0.04 -15.32 -43.30
CA ALA A 320 -0.44 -14.13 -44.00
C ALA A 320 0.76 -13.24 -44.38
N VAL A 321 1.21 -13.44 -45.61
CA VAL A 321 2.00 -12.48 -46.37
C VAL A 321 1.16 -11.20 -46.49
N GLN A 322 1.59 -10.11 -45.86
CA GLN A 322 1.23 -8.76 -46.32
C GLN A 322 2.34 -7.78 -45.93
N SER A 323 3.34 -7.76 -46.79
CA SER A 323 4.30 -6.68 -46.96
C SER A 323 3.58 -5.43 -47.45
N GLY A 324 3.00 -4.67 -46.52
CA GLY A 324 2.53 -3.31 -46.73
C GLY A 324 3.45 -2.34 -45.98
N SER A 325 4.43 -1.77 -46.67
CA SER A 325 5.17 -0.63 -46.15
C SER A 325 4.28 0.61 -46.23
N GLY A 326 4.23 1.38 -45.13
CA GLY A 326 3.66 2.72 -45.14
C GLY A 326 2.24 2.83 -44.61
N SER A 327 2.10 2.77 -43.29
CA SER A 327 1.74 3.96 -42.51
C SER A 327 1.86 3.59 -41.03
N ASP A 328 2.55 4.41 -40.25
CA ASP A 328 2.68 4.35 -38.77
C ASP A 328 1.32 4.58 -38.04
N ASN A 329 0.21 4.20 -38.69
CA ASN A 329 -1.14 4.48 -38.25
C ASN A 329 -1.56 3.49 -37.18
N ASP A 330 -1.53 3.97 -35.94
CA ASP A 330 -2.57 3.76 -34.95
C ASP A 330 -2.95 2.28 -34.72
N SER A 331 -1.95 1.42 -34.56
CA SER A 331 -2.19 0.05 -34.11
C SER A 331 -2.86 0.12 -32.75
N ASP A 332 -4.08 -0.43 -32.65
CA ASP A 332 -4.85 -0.45 -31.40
C ASP A 332 -3.96 -0.95 -30.25
N PRO A 333 -3.82 -0.17 -29.16
CA PRO A 333 -2.89 -0.51 -28.09
C PRO A 333 -3.33 -1.80 -27.41
N VAL A 334 -2.38 -2.72 -27.20
CA VAL A 334 -2.64 -3.98 -26.50
C VAL A 334 -2.93 -3.70 -25.01
N PRO A 335 -4.13 -4.03 -24.50
CA PRO A 335 -4.45 -3.83 -23.10
C PRO A 335 -3.59 -4.71 -22.18
N ILE A 336 -3.05 -4.12 -21.12
CA ILE A 336 -2.20 -4.75 -20.12
C ILE A 336 -2.99 -4.93 -18.82
N VAL A 337 -2.87 -6.10 -18.19
CA VAL A 337 -3.44 -6.33 -16.84
C VAL A 337 -2.66 -5.53 -15.81
N LEU A 338 -3.35 -4.75 -14.99
CA LEU A 338 -2.71 -4.00 -13.91
C LEU A 338 -2.06 -4.96 -12.91
N PRO A 339 -0.83 -4.66 -12.45
CA PRO A 339 -0.23 -5.43 -11.38
C PRO A 339 -1.01 -5.23 -10.08
N ARG A 340 -1.00 -6.23 -9.21
CA ARG A 340 -1.73 -6.24 -7.94
C ARG A 340 -0.82 -6.75 -6.83
N PHE A 341 -0.78 -6.03 -5.72
CA PHE A 341 -0.19 -6.56 -4.49
C PHE A 341 -1.12 -7.57 -3.84
N SER A 342 -0.55 -8.66 -3.34
CA SER A 342 -1.26 -9.70 -2.59
C SER A 342 -0.48 -10.10 -1.34
N VAL A 343 -1.22 -10.34 -0.25
CA VAL A 343 -0.64 -10.84 1.00
C VAL A 343 -0.67 -12.36 0.97
N LEU A 344 0.51 -12.98 0.86
CA LEU A 344 0.63 -14.41 0.54
C LEU A 344 0.07 -15.34 1.63
N ALA A 345 -0.01 -14.86 2.86
CA ALA A 345 -0.49 -15.62 4.02
C ALA A 345 -1.93 -15.24 4.44
N ALA A 346 -2.70 -14.57 3.57
CA ALA A 346 -4.06 -14.17 3.87
C ALA A 346 -5.10 -15.23 3.47
N ASP A 347 -6.03 -15.57 4.38
CA ASP A 347 -7.14 -16.49 4.08
C ASP A 347 -8.16 -15.85 3.13
N SER A 348 -8.35 -14.53 3.26
CA SER A 348 -9.24 -13.74 2.42
C SER A 348 -8.60 -12.38 2.10
N GLU A 349 -8.68 -11.97 0.83
CA GLU A 349 -8.10 -10.71 0.37
C GLU A 349 -9.10 -9.95 -0.50
N THR A 350 -9.30 -8.66 -0.21
CA THR A 350 -10.07 -7.74 -1.05
C THR A 350 -9.24 -6.50 -1.32
N THR A 351 -8.93 -6.23 -2.60
CA THR A 351 -8.09 -5.08 -2.98
C THR A 351 -8.83 -4.18 -3.94
N SER A 352 -9.09 -2.93 -3.56
CA SER A 352 -9.69 -1.93 -4.45
C SER A 352 -8.60 -1.16 -5.19
N THR A 353 -8.75 -0.94 -6.50
CA THR A 353 -7.72 -0.25 -7.31
C THR A 353 -8.22 1.09 -7.84
N ILE A 354 -7.47 2.17 -7.65
CA ILE A 354 -7.72 3.49 -8.21
C ILE A 354 -6.70 3.74 -9.32
N ILE A 355 -7.18 4.02 -10.52
CA ILE A 355 -6.36 4.29 -11.69
C ILE A 355 -6.39 5.80 -11.95
N ARG A 356 -5.21 6.42 -12.01
CA ARG A 356 -5.03 7.85 -12.33
C ARG A 356 -4.24 7.98 -13.63
N ASN A 357 -4.67 8.86 -14.53
CA ASN A 357 -3.88 9.24 -15.70
C ASN A 357 -3.09 10.52 -15.38
N GLU A 358 -1.78 10.38 -15.19
CA GLU A 358 -0.86 11.51 -15.01
C GLU A 358 0.01 11.75 -16.25
N SER A 359 -0.27 11.06 -17.35
CA SER A 359 0.48 11.22 -18.59
C SER A 359 0.11 12.52 -19.31
N GLU A 360 1.12 13.27 -19.75
CA GLU A 360 0.92 14.54 -20.45
C GLU A 360 0.55 14.39 -21.94
N SER A 361 0.82 13.23 -22.53
CA SER A 361 0.74 13.00 -23.98
C SER A 361 -0.10 11.78 -24.35
N ALA A 362 -0.86 11.22 -23.41
CA ALA A 362 -1.64 10.01 -23.64
C ALA A 362 -2.96 9.98 -22.87
N THR A 363 -3.95 9.29 -23.44
CA THR A 363 -5.18 8.90 -22.75
C THR A 363 -5.08 7.45 -22.30
N VAL A 364 -5.65 7.17 -21.13
CA VAL A 364 -5.67 5.82 -20.55
C VAL A 364 -7.05 5.22 -20.74
N GLU A 365 -7.14 4.16 -21.52
CA GLU A 365 -8.36 3.37 -21.65
C GLU A 365 -8.39 2.30 -20.58
N VAL A 366 -9.49 2.25 -19.83
CA VAL A 366 -9.68 1.29 -18.75
C VAL A 366 -10.73 0.26 -19.17
N TYR A 367 -10.35 -1.00 -19.08
CA TYR A 367 -11.17 -2.14 -19.42
C TYR A 367 -11.44 -3.01 -18.19
N ASN A 368 -12.55 -3.72 -18.21
CA ASN A 368 -12.84 -4.76 -17.22
C ASN A 368 -11.80 -5.89 -17.31
N ILE A 369 -11.49 -6.52 -16.18
CA ILE A 369 -10.53 -7.62 -16.12
C ILE A 369 -11.05 -8.88 -16.83
N SER A 370 -12.37 -9.06 -16.86
CA SER A 370 -13.10 -10.11 -17.55
C SER A 370 -13.76 -9.56 -18.81
N GLY A 371 -13.86 -10.39 -19.85
CA GLY A 371 -14.47 -10.04 -21.13
C GLY A 371 -13.50 -10.10 -22.30
N ASP A 372 -14.07 -10.15 -23.51
CA ASP A 372 -13.33 -10.10 -24.77
C ASP A 372 -12.91 -8.65 -25.06
N LEU A 373 -11.63 -8.45 -25.33
CA LEU A 373 -11.06 -7.13 -25.66
C LEU A 373 -11.64 -6.55 -26.97
N ARG A 374 -12.20 -7.40 -27.82
CA ARG A 374 -12.85 -6.99 -29.07
C ARG A 374 -14.24 -6.39 -28.85
N ASP A 375 -14.85 -6.67 -27.71
CA ASP A 375 -16.17 -6.14 -27.38
C ASP A 375 -16.03 -4.74 -26.77
N ALA A 376 -16.61 -3.75 -27.44
CA ALA A 376 -16.63 -2.36 -27.00
C ALA A 376 -17.28 -2.20 -25.61
N GLN A 377 -18.15 -3.12 -25.18
CA GLN A 377 -18.76 -3.11 -23.84
C GLN A 377 -17.75 -3.41 -22.72
N THR A 378 -16.60 -4.02 -23.02
CA THR A 378 -15.56 -4.25 -22.02
C THR A 378 -14.75 -3.01 -21.68
N ARG A 379 -14.79 -1.99 -22.56
CA ARG A 379 -14.19 -0.68 -22.32
C ARG A 379 -15.07 0.10 -21.36
N ARG A 380 -14.60 0.25 -20.12
CA ARG A 380 -15.37 0.90 -19.06
C ARG A 380 -15.31 2.40 -19.15
N THR A 381 -14.13 2.98 -19.37
CA THR A 381 -13.95 4.43 -19.44
C THR A 381 -12.63 4.81 -20.11
N VAL A 382 -12.52 6.09 -20.48
CA VAL A 382 -11.31 6.71 -21.02
C VAL A 382 -10.93 7.85 -20.11
N LEU A 383 -9.75 7.76 -19.50
CA LEU A 383 -9.24 8.79 -18.63
C LEU A 383 -8.43 9.80 -19.45
N GLN A 384 -8.91 11.03 -19.46
CA GLN A 384 -8.14 12.19 -19.89
C GLN A 384 -7.03 12.50 -18.88
N ARG A 385 -6.12 13.42 -19.22
CA ARG A 385 -5.08 13.90 -18.29
C ARG A 385 -5.71 14.32 -16.96
N SER A 386 -5.09 13.91 -15.85
CA SER A 386 -5.56 14.09 -14.47
C SER A 386 -6.88 13.37 -14.12
N GLY A 387 -7.46 12.61 -15.06
CA GLY A 387 -8.65 11.80 -14.83
C GLY A 387 -8.36 10.59 -13.96
N MET A 388 -9.35 10.17 -13.17
CA MET A 388 -9.25 8.98 -12.33
C MET A 388 -10.51 8.11 -12.40
N THR A 389 -10.35 6.81 -12.16
CA THR A 389 -11.48 5.88 -11.98
C THR A 389 -11.13 4.78 -10.99
N ARG A 390 -12.14 4.23 -10.33
CA ARG A 390 -11.98 3.09 -9.41
C ARG A 390 -12.29 1.79 -10.13
N SER A 391 -11.30 0.91 -10.27
CA SER A 391 -11.50 -0.48 -10.71
C SER A 391 -12.08 -1.33 -9.58
N GLY A 392 -12.82 -2.38 -9.96
CA GLY A 392 -13.36 -3.34 -9.01
C GLY A 392 -12.28 -4.15 -8.29
N ASN A 393 -12.69 -5.07 -7.41
CA ASN A 393 -11.78 -5.85 -6.57
C ASN A 393 -10.86 -6.80 -7.35
N ASP A 394 -11.24 -7.15 -8.58
CA ASP A 394 -10.47 -8.03 -9.44
C ASP A 394 -9.39 -7.28 -10.24
N GLY A 395 -9.24 -5.96 -10.03
CA GLY A 395 -8.34 -5.11 -10.78
C GLY A 395 -8.94 -4.64 -12.10
N GLY A 396 -8.09 -4.33 -13.07
CA GLY A 396 -8.50 -3.84 -14.39
C GLY A 396 -7.42 -4.07 -15.43
N ARG A 397 -7.76 -3.86 -16.71
CA ARG A 397 -6.77 -3.77 -17.79
C ARG A 397 -6.70 -2.33 -18.27
N ILE A 398 -5.51 -1.89 -18.66
CA ILE A 398 -5.31 -0.55 -19.21
C ILE A 398 -4.63 -0.59 -20.56
N ALA A 399 -4.99 0.32 -21.45
CA ALA A 399 -4.26 0.57 -22.68
C ALA A 399 -3.96 2.06 -22.80
N LEU A 400 -2.77 2.40 -23.30
CA LEU A 400 -2.31 3.78 -23.40
C LEU A 400 -2.30 4.23 -24.86
N ARG A 401 -3.20 5.15 -25.22
CA ARG A 401 -3.26 5.77 -26.55
C ARG A 401 -2.52 7.10 -26.54
N SER A 402 -1.55 7.28 -27.43
CA SER A 402 -0.92 8.59 -27.56
C SER A 402 -1.93 9.58 -28.12
N VAL A 403 -2.05 10.74 -27.50
CA VAL A 403 -2.76 11.86 -28.10
C VAL A 403 -1.80 12.47 -29.08
N SER A 404 -2.01 12.21 -30.38
CA SER A 404 -1.32 12.95 -31.43
C SER A 404 -1.60 14.42 -31.20
N ARG A 405 -0.59 15.14 -30.68
CA ARG A 405 -0.64 16.59 -30.66
C ARG A 405 -0.73 16.97 -32.12
N LEU A 406 -1.92 17.40 -32.55
CA LEU A 406 -2.10 18.08 -33.81
C LEU A 406 -1.10 19.23 -33.77
N THR A 407 0.08 19.00 -34.35
CA THR A 407 1.05 20.02 -34.65
C THR A 407 0.31 20.91 -35.62
N VAL A 408 -0.39 21.92 -35.08
CA VAL A 408 -0.94 23.01 -35.88
C VAL A 408 0.25 23.45 -36.72
N PRO A 409 0.20 23.29 -38.05
CA PRO A 409 1.33 23.65 -38.88
C PRO A 409 1.57 25.12 -38.60
N GLN A 410 2.63 25.43 -37.87
CA GLN A 410 3.13 26.78 -37.79
C GLN A 410 3.38 27.13 -39.25
N ARG A 411 2.53 28.00 -39.81
CA ARG A 411 2.83 28.68 -41.05
C ARG A 411 4.13 29.42 -40.79
N GLY A 412 5.23 28.76 -41.08
CA GLY A 412 6.52 29.38 -41.26
C GLY A 412 6.30 30.39 -42.37
N ALA A 413 6.19 31.66 -41.98
CA ALA A 413 6.43 32.78 -42.85
C ALA A 413 7.87 32.62 -43.34
N VAL A 414 8.01 31.95 -44.48
CA VAL A 414 9.23 31.98 -45.29
C VAL A 414 9.24 33.35 -45.96
N GLU A 415 9.74 34.36 -45.24
CA GLU A 415 10.39 35.48 -45.91
C GLU A 415 11.77 34.98 -46.34
N HIS A 416 11.89 34.58 -47.60
CA HIS A 416 13.04 34.77 -48.48
C HIS A 416 12.83 33.92 -49.75
N VAL A 417 12.54 34.56 -50.88
CA VAL A 417 13.47 34.79 -52.00
C VAL A 417 12.70 35.53 -53.10
N ALA A 418 13.39 36.53 -53.66
CA ALA A 418 12.95 37.40 -54.74
C ALA A 418 12.72 36.67 -56.07
N ASP A 419 12.11 37.43 -56.98
CA ASP A 419 12.11 37.32 -58.44
C ASP A 419 11.00 36.58 -59.19
N ASN A 420 10.20 37.43 -59.85
CA ASN A 420 9.76 37.39 -61.25
C ASN A 420 8.83 36.25 -61.73
N SER A 421 7.55 36.59 -61.91
CA SER A 421 6.87 36.67 -63.23
C SER A 421 5.35 36.74 -63.00
N ARG A 422 4.73 37.90 -63.27
CA ARG A 422 3.97 38.26 -64.47
C ARG A 422 2.60 37.57 -64.63
N PHE A 423 1.58 38.46 -64.59
CA PHE A 423 0.22 38.36 -65.13
C PHE A 423 -0.84 37.56 -64.35
N SER A 424 -1.82 38.28 -63.78
CA SER A 424 -3.18 38.23 -64.31
C SER A 424 -4.02 39.37 -63.72
N ALA A 425 -4.50 40.25 -64.60
CA ALA A 425 -5.41 41.34 -64.27
C ALA A 425 -6.84 40.81 -64.18
N LYS A 426 -7.57 41.19 -63.13
CA LYS A 426 -9.04 41.20 -63.14
C LYS A 426 -9.57 42.38 -62.31
N PRO A 427 -10.31 43.33 -62.92
CA PRO A 427 -10.96 44.41 -62.21
C PRO A 427 -12.37 43.99 -61.76
N GLY A 428 -12.80 44.45 -60.58
CA GLY A 428 -14.14 44.17 -60.07
C GLY A 428 -14.46 45.00 -58.82
N THR A 429 -14.88 46.24 -59.06
CA THR A 429 -15.73 47.15 -58.27
C THR A 429 -16.32 46.66 -56.94
N SER A 430 -16.13 47.43 -55.86
CA SER A 430 -17.13 48.28 -55.18
C SER A 430 -18.31 47.53 -54.56
N ASP A 431 -18.38 47.48 -53.22
CA ASP A 431 -19.37 48.31 -52.52
C ASP A 431 -19.15 48.42 -51.00
N ARG A 432 -18.85 49.66 -50.64
CA ARG A 432 -19.23 50.41 -49.45
C ARG A 432 -20.48 49.84 -48.74
N ASN A 433 -20.32 49.41 -47.49
CA ASN A 433 -21.31 49.70 -46.46
C ASN A 433 -20.63 49.99 -45.11
N LYS A 434 -20.77 51.26 -44.71
CA LYS A 434 -20.55 51.78 -43.37
C LYS A 434 -21.69 51.30 -42.48
N THR A 435 -21.41 50.63 -41.37
CA THR A 435 -22.24 50.78 -40.16
C THR A 435 -21.54 50.27 -38.90
N THR A 436 -21.50 51.18 -37.92
CA THR A 436 -21.58 50.97 -36.46
C THR A 436 -20.45 50.25 -35.73
N HIS A 437 -19.58 51.10 -35.18
CA HIS A 437 -18.92 50.99 -33.87
C HIS A 437 -19.52 49.92 -32.94
N SER A 438 -18.74 48.88 -32.68
CA SER A 438 -18.79 48.10 -31.44
C SER A 438 -17.40 48.16 -30.82
N PRO A 439 -17.23 48.53 -29.54
CA PRO A 439 -15.93 48.48 -28.90
C PRO A 439 -15.58 47.01 -28.69
N LEU A 440 -14.79 46.45 -29.61
CA LEU A 440 -14.07 45.21 -29.37
C LEU A 440 -13.11 45.47 -28.21
N SER A 441 -13.54 45.01 -27.03
CA SER A 441 -12.67 44.80 -25.88
C SER A 441 -11.51 43.92 -26.34
N LEU A 442 -10.37 44.56 -26.55
CA LEU A 442 -9.06 43.93 -26.58
C LEU A 442 -8.88 43.25 -25.23
N VAL A 443 -9.35 42.01 -25.10
CA VAL A 443 -8.89 41.14 -24.03
C VAL A 443 -7.42 40.87 -24.35
N PRO A 444 -6.47 41.38 -23.57
CA PRO A 444 -5.08 41.02 -23.78
C PRO A 444 -5.00 39.52 -23.52
N SER A 445 -4.58 38.73 -24.53
CA SER A 445 -4.13 37.37 -24.28
C SER A 445 -2.83 37.50 -23.46
N LEU A 446 -3.00 37.66 -22.15
CA LEU A 446 -1.91 37.65 -21.19
C LEU A 446 -1.27 36.27 -21.33
N GLY A 447 -0.06 36.28 -21.90
CA GLY A 447 0.79 35.10 -22.00
C GLY A 447 0.84 34.41 -20.65
N GLY A 448 0.74 33.08 -20.67
CA GLY A 448 0.82 32.24 -19.49
C GLY A 448 2.00 32.69 -18.64
N VAL A 449 1.69 33.39 -17.54
CA VAL A 449 2.68 33.85 -16.59
C VAL A 449 3.30 32.59 -16.03
N MET A 450 4.49 32.25 -16.51
CA MET A 450 5.30 31.19 -15.93
C MET A 450 5.59 31.59 -14.49
N ARG A 451 4.74 31.12 -13.57
CA ARG A 451 4.87 31.38 -12.15
C ARG A 451 6.22 30.80 -11.71
N ARG A 452 6.99 31.64 -11.01
CA ARG A 452 8.25 31.20 -10.41
C ARG A 452 7.91 30.08 -9.42
N ARG A 453 8.52 28.91 -9.60
CA ARG A 453 8.45 27.80 -8.64
C ARG A 453 8.78 28.32 -7.24
N ARG A 454 7.95 28.00 -6.25
CA ARG A 454 8.14 28.47 -4.87
C ARG A 454 9.32 27.72 -4.25
N ASN A 455 10.26 28.45 -3.64
CA ASN A 455 11.42 27.89 -2.94
C ASN A 455 11.21 27.78 -1.42
N GLY A 456 9.98 27.47 -0.95
CA GLY A 456 9.67 27.43 0.48
C GLY A 456 8.55 26.45 0.82
N PRO A 457 8.41 26.05 2.10
CA PRO A 457 7.44 25.05 2.52
C PRO A 457 6.03 25.47 2.13
N LEU A 458 5.20 24.51 1.73
CA LEU A 458 3.80 24.72 1.40
C LEU A 458 3.05 25.15 2.67
N MET A 459 2.59 26.40 2.71
CA MET A 459 1.83 26.96 3.83
C MET A 459 0.78 27.95 3.31
N ILE A 460 -0.32 28.08 4.06
CA ILE A 460 -1.37 29.08 3.87
C ILE A 460 -0.89 30.38 4.52
N SER A 461 -0.81 31.47 3.76
CA SER A 461 -0.24 32.73 4.25
C SER A 461 -1.07 33.35 5.38
N SER A 462 -2.39 33.41 5.17
CA SER A 462 -3.34 34.00 6.10
C SER A 462 -4.72 33.37 5.92
N VAL A 463 -5.46 33.26 7.02
CA VAL A 463 -6.85 32.82 7.07
C VAL A 463 -7.64 33.83 7.91
N ASP A 464 -8.66 34.42 7.30
CA ASP A 464 -9.58 35.34 7.97
C ASP A 464 -10.91 34.61 8.20
N VAL A 465 -11.37 34.59 9.45
CA VAL A 465 -12.59 33.92 9.88
C VAL A 465 -13.52 34.96 10.50
N ALA A 466 -14.69 35.16 9.90
CA ALA A 466 -15.75 35.99 10.46
C ALA A 466 -16.86 35.10 11.01
N VAL A 467 -17.24 35.32 12.27
CA VAL A 467 -18.22 34.51 12.99
C VAL A 467 -19.40 35.41 13.34
N THR A 468 -20.59 35.04 12.85
CA THR A 468 -21.84 35.75 13.12
C THR A 468 -22.74 34.88 14.01
N PRO A 469 -22.91 35.21 15.30
CA PRO A 469 -23.83 34.51 16.18
C PRO A 469 -25.27 34.63 15.69
N MET A 470 -26.02 33.54 15.71
CA MET A 470 -27.40 33.46 15.23
C MET A 470 -28.35 33.03 16.34
N MET A 471 -29.49 33.71 16.44
CA MET A 471 -30.60 33.32 17.32
C MET A 471 -31.65 32.58 16.49
N LEU A 472 -31.65 31.26 16.57
CA LEU A 472 -32.68 30.43 15.94
C LEU A 472 -33.79 30.12 16.94
N ARG A 473 -35.02 29.95 16.45
CA ARG A 473 -36.16 29.40 17.23
C ARG A 473 -36.56 30.19 18.48
N GLY A 474 -36.36 31.51 18.48
CA GLY A 474 -36.85 32.39 19.57
C GLY A 474 -36.12 32.22 20.90
N VAL A 475 -34.92 31.62 20.89
CA VAL A 475 -34.06 31.51 22.07
C VAL A 475 -33.47 32.88 22.38
N LYS A 476 -33.36 33.23 23.67
CA LYS A 476 -32.81 34.53 24.13
C LYS A 476 -31.31 34.68 23.93
N TYR A 477 -30.63 33.58 23.60
CA TYR A 477 -29.19 33.50 23.44
C TYR A 477 -28.89 32.85 22.08
N PRO A 478 -27.77 33.19 21.43
CA PRO A 478 -27.35 32.50 20.21
C PRO A 478 -27.21 30.99 20.44
N ASN A 479 -27.83 30.19 19.59
CA ASN A 479 -27.78 28.72 19.59
C ASN A 479 -27.25 28.15 18.26
N ALA A 480 -26.82 29.04 17.37
CA ALA A 480 -26.14 28.71 16.13
C ALA A 480 -25.15 29.83 15.80
N HIS A 481 -24.21 29.55 14.90
CA HIS A 481 -23.38 30.58 14.29
C HIS A 481 -23.14 30.29 12.82
N ALA A 482 -23.08 31.36 12.03
CA ALA A 482 -22.54 31.31 10.68
C ALA A 482 -21.05 31.67 10.74
N VAL A 483 -20.24 30.99 9.94
CA VAL A 483 -18.81 31.26 9.80
C VAL A 483 -18.49 31.46 8.34
N ARG A 484 -17.78 32.55 8.05
CA ARG A 484 -17.18 32.84 6.75
C ARG A 484 -15.66 32.73 6.86
N VAL A 485 -15.09 31.78 6.14
CA VAL A 485 -13.65 31.57 6.03
C VAL A 485 -13.16 32.18 4.71
N ARG A 486 -12.10 32.98 4.76
CA ARG A 486 -11.46 33.59 3.60
C ARG A 486 -9.96 33.33 3.64
N LEU A 487 -9.40 32.77 2.58
CA LEU A 487 -7.96 32.51 2.49
C LEU A 487 -7.50 32.42 1.04
N HIS A 488 -6.21 32.66 0.80
CA HIS A 488 -5.59 32.39 -0.50
C HIS A 488 -5.01 30.99 -0.53
N ALA A 489 -5.61 30.11 -1.32
CA ALA A 489 -5.14 28.74 -1.43
C ALA A 489 -3.82 28.67 -2.21
N PRO A 490 -2.82 27.93 -1.70
CA PRO A 490 -1.56 27.79 -2.40
C PRO A 490 -1.73 26.93 -3.67
N CYS A 491 -1.13 27.39 -4.75
CA CYS A 491 -1.24 26.84 -6.13
C CYS A 491 -0.41 25.54 -6.35
N GLU A 492 0.37 25.09 -5.37
CA GLU A 492 1.44 24.09 -5.58
C GLU A 492 1.33 22.88 -4.63
N ALA A 493 0.12 22.52 -4.23
CA ALA A 493 -0.10 21.22 -3.64
C ALA A 493 -0.15 20.18 -4.76
N ASP A 494 0.44 18.99 -4.57
CA ASP A 494 0.25 17.82 -5.45
C ASP A 494 -1.23 17.35 -5.50
N THR A 495 -2.14 18.13 -4.89
CA THR A 495 -3.55 17.92 -4.74
C THR A 495 -4.30 19.18 -5.16
N ASP A 496 -5.25 19.05 -6.11
CA ASP A 496 -6.17 20.12 -6.51
C ASP A 496 -7.19 20.51 -5.42
N TRP A 497 -7.03 19.97 -4.21
CA TRP A 497 -7.95 20.05 -3.09
C TRP A 497 -7.29 20.76 -1.91
N LEU A 498 -8.00 21.74 -1.36
CA LEU A 498 -7.72 22.32 -0.05
C LEU A 498 -8.55 21.59 0.99
N GLU A 499 -7.91 21.13 2.06
CA GLU A 499 -8.58 20.36 3.10
C GLU A 499 -8.44 21.03 4.47
N PHE A 500 -9.53 21.02 5.24
CA PHE A 500 -9.54 21.44 6.63
C PHE A 500 -10.62 20.69 7.42
N GLY A 501 -10.38 20.53 8.71
CA GLY A 501 -11.32 19.93 9.64
C GLY A 501 -11.95 20.94 10.58
N LEU A 502 -13.13 20.60 11.08
CA LEU A 502 -13.81 21.29 12.16
C LEU A 502 -13.82 20.35 13.36
N ALA A 503 -13.20 20.77 14.45
CA ALA A 503 -13.03 19.99 15.66
C ALA A 503 -13.68 20.69 16.85
N GLN A 504 -14.31 19.90 17.72
CA GLN A 504 -14.71 20.39 19.04
C GLN A 504 -13.51 20.27 19.97
N ALA A 505 -13.21 21.35 20.71
CA ALA A 505 -12.28 21.25 21.82
C ALA A 505 -12.87 20.28 22.84
N ALA A 506 -12.15 19.21 23.16
CA ALA A 506 -12.54 18.34 24.28
C ALA A 506 -12.61 19.24 25.51
N SER A 507 -13.82 19.44 26.07
CA SER A 507 -14.02 20.36 27.20
C SER A 507 -13.05 19.97 28.32
N LEU A 508 -11.97 20.75 28.45
CA LEU A 508 -10.89 20.52 29.43
C LEU A 508 -11.36 20.81 30.86
N LEU A 509 -12.60 21.26 31.02
CA LEU A 509 -13.14 21.70 32.29
C LEU A 509 -13.90 20.55 32.96
N THR A 510 -13.18 19.92 33.89
CA THR A 510 -13.61 19.04 34.98
C THR A 510 -13.66 17.55 34.61
N PRO A 511 -12.63 16.76 35.02
CA PRO A 511 -12.73 15.31 35.12
C PRO A 511 -13.64 14.96 36.30
N GLY A 512 -14.95 15.18 36.13
CA GLY A 512 -15.95 14.60 37.00
C GLY A 512 -16.05 13.11 36.71
N PRO A 513 -16.19 12.23 37.73
CA PRO A 513 -16.30 10.78 37.57
C PRO A 513 -17.64 10.34 36.97
N SER A 514 -18.26 11.14 36.11
CA SER A 514 -19.51 10.80 35.44
C SER A 514 -19.25 9.76 34.35
N ASP A 515 -19.60 8.53 34.71
CA ASP A 515 -19.91 7.36 33.89
C ASP A 515 -19.84 7.59 32.36
N PRO A 516 -18.83 7.00 31.65
CA PRO A 516 -18.64 7.18 30.21
C PRO A 516 -19.79 6.62 29.36
N SER A 517 -20.77 5.94 29.97
CA SER A 517 -21.92 5.36 29.29
C SER A 517 -23.10 6.32 29.06
N LYS A 518 -23.09 7.55 29.61
CA LYS A 518 -24.22 8.50 29.52
C LYS A 518 -23.97 9.80 28.75
N ARG A 519 -22.83 9.95 28.07
CA ARG A 519 -22.61 11.09 27.15
C ARG A 519 -23.31 10.85 25.80
N ASP A 520 -24.64 10.85 25.81
CA ASP A 520 -25.48 11.07 24.62
C ASP A 520 -25.51 12.57 24.27
N GLY A 521 -24.34 13.22 24.31
CA GLY A 521 -24.20 14.58 23.82
C GLY A 521 -24.34 14.56 22.31
N THR A 522 -25.45 15.08 21.81
CA THR A 522 -25.67 15.29 20.38
C THR A 522 -24.57 16.20 19.83
N GLN A 523 -23.77 15.67 18.90
CA GLN A 523 -22.71 16.38 18.21
C GLN A 523 -23.31 17.55 17.40
N PRO A 524 -22.68 18.74 17.38
CA PRO A 524 -23.19 19.87 16.60
C PRO A 524 -23.25 19.51 15.11
N SER A 525 -24.29 19.99 14.43
CA SER A 525 -24.50 19.77 13.00
C SER A 525 -23.90 20.93 12.22
N VAL A 526 -22.98 20.63 11.31
CA VAL A 526 -22.36 21.61 10.42
C VAL A 526 -22.98 21.47 9.02
N ASP A 527 -23.43 22.58 8.47
CA ASP A 527 -23.92 22.68 7.09
C ASP A 527 -23.06 23.65 6.28
N ILE A 528 -22.56 23.21 5.13
CA ILE A 528 -21.74 24.05 4.24
C ILE A 528 -22.67 24.76 3.26
N VAL A 529 -22.82 26.06 3.42
CA VAL A 529 -23.80 26.87 2.67
C VAL A 529 -23.23 27.33 1.32
N ASN A 530 -21.97 27.73 1.29
CA ASN A 530 -21.35 28.28 0.08
C ASN A 530 -19.85 27.97 0.04
N VAL A 531 -19.35 27.63 -1.15
CA VAL A 531 -17.92 27.43 -1.43
C VAL A 531 -17.61 28.04 -2.78
N SER A 532 -16.67 29.00 -2.81
CA SER A 532 -16.26 29.66 -4.05
C SER A 532 -14.75 29.90 -4.09
N VAL A 533 -14.22 29.95 -5.31
CA VAL A 533 -12.84 30.33 -5.61
C VAL A 533 -12.89 31.51 -6.56
N ASP A 534 -12.33 32.65 -6.16
CA ASP A 534 -12.37 33.92 -6.91
C ASP A 534 -13.81 34.34 -7.31
N GLY A 535 -14.79 34.04 -6.45
CA GLY A 535 -16.20 34.33 -6.65
C GLY A 535 -16.95 33.33 -7.54
N VAL A 536 -16.28 32.31 -8.08
CA VAL A 536 -16.90 31.23 -8.86
C VAL A 536 -17.24 30.07 -7.93
N PRO A 537 -18.49 29.58 -7.88
CA PRO A 537 -18.85 28.39 -7.11
C PRO A 537 -18.03 27.18 -7.56
N VAL A 538 -17.46 26.45 -6.60
CA VAL A 538 -16.66 25.25 -6.88
C VAL A 538 -17.22 24.00 -6.23
N ARG A 539 -16.76 22.84 -6.69
CA ARG A 539 -17.08 21.56 -6.05
C ARG A 539 -16.42 21.48 -4.68
N PHE A 540 -17.16 20.96 -3.70
CA PHE A 540 -16.63 20.60 -2.40
C PHE A 540 -17.15 19.22 -1.96
N GLU A 541 -16.45 18.62 -1.01
CA GLU A 541 -16.85 17.38 -0.34
C GLU A 541 -16.85 17.65 1.17
N SER A 542 -17.91 17.22 1.86
CA SER A 542 -18.04 17.32 3.31
C SER A 542 -18.29 15.92 3.87
N SER A 543 -17.47 15.50 4.82
CA SER A 543 -17.59 14.21 5.49
C SER A 543 -17.80 14.44 6.98
N ALA A 544 -18.97 14.04 7.50
CA ALA A 544 -19.22 14.03 8.93
C ALA A 544 -18.49 12.84 9.57
N PHE A 545 -17.73 13.09 10.63
CA PHE A 545 -17.08 12.01 11.37
C PHE A 545 -18.11 11.32 12.27
N ALA A 546 -18.83 10.35 11.71
CA ALA A 546 -19.59 9.42 12.53
C ALA A 546 -18.62 8.62 13.40
N LYS A 547 -18.89 8.58 14.71
CA LYS A 547 -18.09 7.95 15.79
C LYS A 547 -17.67 6.48 15.51
N GLN A 548 -18.18 5.85 14.46
CA GLN A 548 -17.94 4.47 14.06
C GLN A 548 -16.79 4.28 13.04
N GLU A 549 -16.30 5.34 12.38
CA GLU A 549 -15.28 5.26 11.30
C GLU A 549 -13.89 5.80 11.66
N ARG A 550 -13.51 5.82 12.95
CA ARG A 550 -12.13 6.17 13.40
C ARG A 550 -10.99 5.32 12.81
N ASN A 551 -11.29 4.26 12.05
CA ASN A 551 -10.29 3.33 11.52
C ASN A 551 -9.86 3.62 10.07
N ALA A 552 -10.48 4.57 9.37
CA ALA A 552 -10.03 5.05 8.05
C ALA A 552 -9.40 6.44 8.21
N MET A 553 -8.24 6.48 8.88
CA MET A 553 -7.61 7.72 9.31
C MET A 553 -7.07 8.51 8.11
N ILE A 554 -7.61 9.72 7.92
CA ILE A 554 -6.96 10.80 7.19
C ILE A 554 -5.67 11.09 7.96
N SER A 555 -4.54 10.62 7.45
CA SER A 555 -3.23 10.84 8.08
C SER A 555 -2.85 12.31 7.91
N LEU A 556 -3.02 13.12 8.95
CA LEU A 556 -2.67 14.55 8.95
C LEU A 556 -1.17 14.79 9.16
N GLY A 557 -0.35 13.80 8.83
CA GLY A 557 1.07 13.78 9.13
C GLY A 557 1.33 13.48 10.62
N PRO A 558 2.51 12.94 10.95
CA PRO A 558 2.83 12.41 12.27
C PRO A 558 2.85 13.46 13.41
N SER A 559 2.82 14.77 13.09
CA SER A 559 2.93 15.84 14.09
C SER A 559 1.60 16.31 14.67
N LEU A 560 0.49 16.25 13.91
CA LEU A 560 -0.80 16.79 14.39
C LEU A 560 -1.60 15.77 15.20
N ASP A 561 -1.44 14.48 14.87
CA ASP A 561 -2.19 13.39 15.50
C ASP A 561 -1.77 13.11 16.96
N GLN A 562 -0.60 13.61 17.39
CA GLN A 562 -0.02 13.26 18.69
C GLN A 562 -0.36 14.25 19.82
N GLU A 563 -0.76 15.49 19.50
CA GLU A 563 -0.92 16.55 20.50
C GLU A 563 -2.36 16.98 20.79
N ILE A 564 -3.31 16.71 19.90
CA ILE A 564 -4.68 17.22 20.06
C ILE A 564 -5.68 16.05 20.00
N GLN A 565 -6.15 15.62 21.16
CA GLN A 565 -7.27 14.68 21.30
C GLN A 565 -8.61 15.39 20.98
N SER A 566 -8.68 16.01 19.81
CA SER A 566 -9.86 16.71 19.33
C SER A 566 -10.87 15.73 18.74
N ASP A 567 -12.13 15.89 19.13
CA ASP A 567 -13.23 15.18 18.49
C ASP A 567 -13.60 15.92 17.20
N TRP A 568 -13.11 15.40 16.06
CA TRP A 568 -13.47 15.91 14.74
C TRP A 568 -14.97 15.77 14.49
N ILE A 569 -15.58 16.85 13.99
CA ILE A 569 -17.00 16.91 13.64
C ILE A 569 -17.18 16.74 12.15
N THR A 570 -16.47 17.51 11.35
CA THR A 570 -16.64 17.53 9.90
C THR A 570 -15.29 17.78 9.22
N TRP A 571 -15.02 17.05 8.15
CA TRP A 571 -13.90 17.28 7.25
C TRP A 571 -14.40 17.90 5.95
N VAL A 572 -13.78 18.98 5.51
CA VAL A 572 -14.16 19.71 4.30
C VAL A 572 -13.02 19.69 3.30
N ARG A 573 -13.32 19.32 2.06
CA ARG A 573 -12.40 19.35 0.91
C ARG A 573 -12.96 20.29 -0.14
N VAL A 574 -12.19 21.29 -0.54
CA VAL A 574 -12.57 22.29 -1.54
C VAL A 574 -11.71 22.12 -2.79
N HIS A 575 -12.32 21.97 -3.96
CA HIS A 575 -11.61 21.86 -5.23
C HIS A 575 -11.15 23.24 -5.70
N VAL A 576 -9.87 23.54 -5.49
CA VAL A 576 -9.28 24.85 -5.85
C VAL A 576 -8.71 24.83 -7.27
N GLY A 577 -8.25 23.66 -7.73
CA GLY A 577 -7.58 23.52 -9.02
C GLY A 577 -6.12 23.97 -8.98
N ASP A 578 -5.47 23.89 -10.15
CA ASP A 578 -4.04 24.11 -10.34
C ASP A 578 -3.61 25.58 -10.12
N GLN A 579 -4.51 26.54 -10.30
CA GLN A 579 -4.17 27.96 -10.21
C GLN A 579 -4.25 28.53 -8.79
N GLY A 580 -4.80 27.79 -7.82
CA GLY A 580 -5.14 28.38 -6.53
C GLY A 580 -6.23 29.45 -6.67
N GLY A 581 -6.37 30.31 -5.67
CA GLY A 581 -7.28 31.46 -5.71
C GLY A 581 -7.72 31.92 -4.34
N LEU A 582 -8.54 32.98 -4.28
CA LEU A 582 -9.23 33.39 -3.05
C LEU A 582 -10.37 32.40 -2.78
N VAL A 583 -10.19 31.55 -1.78
CA VAL A 583 -11.21 30.60 -1.33
C VAL A 583 -12.09 31.28 -0.29
N ILE A 584 -13.40 31.17 -0.49
CA ILE A 584 -14.42 31.59 0.47
C ILE A 584 -15.29 30.38 0.79
N VAL A 585 -15.38 30.03 2.08
CA VAL A 585 -16.27 28.98 2.59
C VAL A 585 -17.20 29.58 3.64
N ASP A 586 -18.50 29.50 3.39
CA ASP A 586 -19.52 29.87 4.38
C ASP A 586 -20.18 28.59 4.91
N TYR A 587 -20.19 28.41 6.23
CA TYR A 587 -20.86 27.29 6.89
C TYR A 587 -21.66 27.74 8.10
N VAL A 588 -22.69 26.97 8.44
CA VAL A 588 -23.56 27.22 9.61
C VAL A 588 -23.42 26.04 10.56
N VAL A 589 -23.19 26.36 11.83
CA VAL A 589 -23.12 25.39 12.91
C VAL A 589 -24.38 25.52 13.74
N ASN A 590 -25.16 24.45 13.79
CA ASN A 590 -26.36 24.35 14.62
C ASN A 590 -26.03 23.51 15.85
N GLU A 591 -26.17 24.09 17.03
CA GLU A 591 -26.19 23.30 18.26
C GLU A 591 -27.54 22.60 18.34
N ILE A 592 -27.52 21.28 18.50
CA ILE A 592 -28.75 20.52 18.65
C ILE A 592 -29.30 20.84 20.04
N ASP A 593 -30.50 21.44 20.08
CA ASP A 593 -31.27 21.80 21.28
C ASP A 593 -31.61 20.55 22.14
N GLY A 594 -30.60 19.90 22.72
CA GLY A 594 -30.71 18.61 23.41
C GLY A 594 -30.97 18.72 24.90
N GLN A 595 -30.90 19.92 25.49
CA GLN A 595 -31.25 20.14 26.89
C GLN A 595 -32.13 21.37 27.01
N SER A 596 -33.44 21.18 26.89
CA SER A 596 -34.37 22.09 27.57
C SER A 596 -33.91 22.18 29.03
N PRO A 597 -33.72 23.38 29.60
CA PRO A 597 -33.22 23.52 30.96
C PRO A 597 -34.11 22.70 31.89
N SER A 598 -33.58 21.61 32.43
CA SER A 598 -34.29 20.75 33.37
C SER A 598 -34.76 21.65 34.51
N LYS A 599 -36.07 21.76 34.70
CA LYS A 599 -36.74 22.80 35.49
C LYS A 599 -36.44 22.80 37.00
N ASP A 600 -35.52 21.99 37.52
CA ASP A 600 -35.55 21.61 38.94
C ASP A 600 -34.37 22.06 39.82
N LEU A 601 -33.44 22.90 39.35
CA LEU A 601 -32.38 23.43 40.23
C LEU A 601 -32.65 24.88 40.66
N LYS A 602 -33.31 25.01 41.80
CA LYS A 602 -33.59 26.26 42.52
C LYS A 602 -32.31 26.82 43.16
N GLY A 603 -31.41 27.38 42.34
CA GLY A 603 -30.18 28.04 42.79
C GLY A 603 -29.90 29.31 41.99
N LYS A 604 -29.81 30.47 42.67
CA LYS A 604 -29.54 31.78 42.05
C LYS A 604 -28.04 31.98 41.71
N ALA A 605 -27.46 31.10 40.90
CA ALA A 605 -26.15 31.36 40.30
C ALA A 605 -26.37 32.01 38.93
N LYS A 606 -25.78 33.19 38.71
CA LYS A 606 -25.76 33.87 37.41
C LYS A 606 -24.84 33.06 36.50
N GLU A 607 -25.41 32.12 35.75
CA GLU A 607 -24.68 31.26 34.82
C GLU A 607 -24.24 32.09 33.61
N GLU A 608 -22.95 32.39 33.52
CA GLU A 608 -22.32 32.90 32.30
C GLU A 608 -22.28 31.75 31.30
N ARG A 609 -23.14 31.81 30.28
CA ARG A 609 -23.13 30.83 29.20
C ARG A 609 -21.98 31.16 28.25
N ASN A 610 -21.01 30.26 28.18
CA ASN A 610 -19.99 30.29 27.15
C ASN A 610 -20.61 29.89 25.80
N PHE A 611 -20.24 30.58 24.74
CA PHE A 611 -20.65 30.29 23.38
C PHE A 611 -19.45 29.71 22.63
N ASP A 612 -19.49 28.40 22.37
CA ASP A 612 -18.38 27.69 21.73
C ASP A 612 -18.47 27.86 20.20
N VAL A 613 -17.38 28.34 19.59
CA VAL A 613 -17.31 28.59 18.15
C VAL A 613 -16.42 27.55 17.48
N LEU A 614 -16.91 26.94 16.40
CA LEU A 614 -16.10 26.03 15.59
C LEU A 614 -15.37 26.81 14.49
N VAL A 615 -14.04 26.81 14.56
CA VAL A 615 -13.15 27.43 13.57
C VAL A 615 -12.41 26.37 12.74
N PRO A 616 -12.04 26.67 11.48
CA PRO A 616 -11.34 25.71 10.62
C PRO A 616 -9.92 25.40 11.13
N THR A 617 -9.57 24.11 11.10
CA THR A 617 -8.24 23.60 11.42
C THR A 617 -7.62 22.97 10.18
N PHE A 618 -6.45 23.46 9.75
CA PHE A 618 -5.84 23.05 8.49
C PHE A 618 -4.70 22.05 8.70
N ALA A 619 -4.54 21.12 7.76
CA ALA A 619 -3.38 20.23 7.71
C ALA A 619 -2.10 21.00 7.30
N LEU A 620 -2.26 22.03 6.47
CA LEU A 620 -1.17 22.90 6.05
C LEU A 620 -0.85 23.93 7.15
N PRO A 621 0.44 24.25 7.37
CA PRO A 621 0.81 25.33 8.27
C PRO A 621 0.14 26.64 7.84
N ILE A 622 -0.32 27.41 8.83
CA ILE A 622 -0.96 28.72 8.63
C ILE A 622 -0.02 29.79 9.18
N GLY A 623 0.29 30.81 8.38
CA GLY A 623 1.13 31.93 8.81
C GLY A 623 0.41 32.85 9.80
N ARG A 624 -0.87 33.14 9.56
CA ARG A 624 -1.73 33.97 10.41
C ARG A 624 -3.17 33.50 10.37
N LEU A 625 -3.79 33.30 11.53
CA LEU A 625 -5.23 33.06 11.67
C LEU A 625 -5.85 34.25 12.40
N GLU A 626 -6.77 34.96 11.75
CA GLU A 626 -7.51 36.07 12.31
C GLU A 626 -8.98 35.68 12.47
N VAL A 627 -9.50 35.77 13.70
CA VAL A 627 -10.89 35.41 14.01
C VAL A 627 -11.60 36.67 14.51
N THR A 628 -12.62 37.10 13.78
CA THR A 628 -13.49 38.23 14.13
C THR A 628 -14.87 37.70 14.51
N VAL A 629 -15.30 37.95 15.74
CA VAL A 629 -16.65 37.60 16.21
C VAL A 629 -17.51 38.86 16.16
N GLU A 630 -18.57 38.82 15.36
CA GLU A 630 -19.51 39.93 15.24
C GLU A 630 -20.41 40.00 16.47
N THR A 631 -20.62 41.21 16.99
CA THR A 631 -21.57 41.43 18.07
C THR A 631 -22.99 41.45 17.50
N PRO A 632 -23.90 40.58 17.97
CA PRO A 632 -25.30 40.66 17.54
C PRO A 632 -25.87 42.03 17.94
N LEU A 633 -26.49 42.71 16.98
CA LEU A 633 -27.16 44.01 17.17
C LEU A 633 -28.45 43.88 17.99
#